data_AF-A0A533SET5-F1
#
_entry.id   AF-A0A533SET5-F1
#
_cell.length_a   1.000
_cell.length_b   1.000
_cell.length_c   1.000
_cell.angle_alpha   90.00
_cell.angle_beta   90.00
_cell.angle_gamma   90.00
#
_symmetry.space_group_name_H-M   'P 1'
#
loop_
_entity.id
_entity.type
_entity.pdbx_description
1 polymer ?
#
loop_
_entity_poly.entity_id
_entity_poly.type
_entity_poly.pdbx_seq_one_letter_code
_entity_poly.pdbx_strand_id
1 'polypeptide(L)'
;VYTLGLLRKGVRIDRRREVEILEGVTVGEVMEAAPQTLRAGSSLEQAFQQLLAARQHGQAVLNEDGELFGMLALEDIERARQRQPEEALTVGAVCTRRPTVAYPDEPLAPAVQRMSNADVGRLPVVERGQPSRLVGMLRREDVVRAYQLAATRRAAERHAAGSRRLDAYTGLTVSSFVVQPGSACDGKKLSEIVWPNNGLVASIRRGAAQIVPHGETVLQPDDEIVTVHEEAARGEIERLCARGK
;
A
#
# COMPACT_ATOMS: atom_id res chain seq x y z
N VAL A 1 7.67 35.38 13.06
CA VAL A 1 6.86 36.41 12.35
C VAL A 1 6.60 35.82 10.96
N TYR A 2 5.53 35.09 10.66
CA TYR A 2 4.11 35.37 10.78
C TYR A 2 3.33 34.10 11.20
N THR A 3 2.74 34.12 12.39
CA THR A 3 1.96 32.99 12.96
C THR A 3 0.50 33.39 13.27
N LEU A 4 0.06 34.59 12.88
CA LEU A 4 -1.18 35.19 13.39
C LEU A 4 -2.36 35.23 12.41
N GLY A 5 -2.27 34.61 11.22
CA GLY A 5 -3.37 34.57 10.24
C GLY A 5 -4.27 33.34 10.31
N LEU A 6 -3.80 32.22 10.87
CA LEU A 6 -4.46 30.91 10.77
C LEU A 6 -5.16 30.43 12.06
N LEU A 7 -5.08 31.20 13.15
CA LEU A 7 -5.71 30.85 14.44
C LEU A 7 -7.19 31.25 14.56
N ARG A 8 -7.80 31.87 13.54
CA ARG A 8 -9.21 32.32 13.58
C ARG A 8 -10.23 31.37 12.93
N LYS A 9 -9.81 30.23 12.38
CA LYS A 9 -10.73 29.25 11.75
C LYS A 9 -10.93 27.95 12.52
N GLY A 10 -10.52 27.87 13.79
CA GLY A 10 -10.93 26.79 14.69
C GLY A 10 -10.58 25.36 14.24
N VAL A 11 -9.74 25.19 13.21
CA VAL A 11 -9.30 23.87 12.76
C VAL A 11 -8.20 23.41 13.69
N ARG A 12 -8.60 22.74 14.78
CA ARG A 12 -7.70 21.85 15.49
C ARG A 12 -7.52 20.62 14.60
N ILE A 13 -6.42 20.60 13.85
CA ILE A 13 -5.97 19.42 13.11
C ILE A 13 -5.56 18.38 14.17
N ASP A 14 -6.40 17.36 14.37
CA ASP A 14 -6.06 16.27 15.27
C ASP A 14 -5.17 15.25 14.55
N ARG A 15 -3.86 15.43 14.73
CA ARG A 15 -2.77 14.54 14.24
C ARG A 15 -2.90 13.08 14.69
N ARG A 16 -3.86 12.73 15.55
CA ARG A 16 -4.05 11.35 16.05
C ARG A 16 -4.68 10.38 15.05
N ARG A 17 -5.49 10.85 14.09
CA ARG A 17 -6.33 9.99 13.22
C ARG A 17 -5.65 9.29 12.04
N GLU A 18 -4.51 9.77 11.58
CA GLU A 18 -3.71 9.07 10.54
C GLU A 18 -2.94 7.89 11.14
N VAL A 19 -2.59 7.96 12.43
CA VAL A 19 -1.82 6.94 13.14
C VAL A 19 -2.65 5.66 13.33
N GLU A 20 -3.96 5.78 13.59
CA GLU A 20 -4.84 4.64 13.88
C GLU A 20 -5.05 3.65 12.71
N ILE A 21 -4.81 4.03 11.44
CA ILE A 21 -5.05 3.16 10.26
C ILE A 21 -3.98 2.07 10.13
N LEU A 22 -2.74 2.38 10.51
CA LEU A 22 -1.61 1.46 10.45
C LEU A 22 -1.33 0.78 11.80
N GLU A 23 -2.00 1.17 12.89
CA GLU A 23 -1.83 0.57 14.22
C GLU A 23 -2.36 -0.88 14.31
N GLY A 24 -3.31 -1.25 13.43
CA GLY A 24 -3.91 -2.59 13.43
C GLY A 24 -3.28 -3.58 12.43
N VAL A 25 -2.25 -3.17 11.68
CA VAL A 25 -1.55 -4.02 10.71
C VAL A 25 -0.12 -4.15 11.15
N THR A 26 0.38 -5.38 11.25
CA THR A 26 1.76 -5.66 11.64
C THR A 26 2.67 -5.74 10.42
N VAL A 27 3.98 -5.55 10.63
CA VAL A 27 4.97 -5.75 9.57
C VAL A 27 4.92 -7.18 9.03
N GLY A 28 4.72 -8.18 9.89
CA GLY A 28 4.66 -9.59 9.49
C GLY A 28 3.53 -9.92 8.53
N GLU A 29 2.41 -9.19 8.60
CA GLU A 29 1.27 -9.35 7.68
C GLU A 29 1.54 -8.74 6.28
N VAL A 30 2.54 -7.88 6.16
CA VAL A 30 2.78 -7.06 4.95
C VAL A 30 4.11 -7.39 4.28
N MET A 31 5.11 -7.83 5.04
CA MET A 31 6.44 -8.13 4.53
C MET A 31 6.43 -9.25 3.48
N GLU A 32 7.40 -9.19 2.57
CA GLU A 32 7.78 -10.34 1.76
C GLU A 32 8.50 -11.35 2.67
N ALA A 33 7.87 -12.50 2.90
CA ALA A 33 8.50 -13.62 3.57
C ALA A 33 9.52 -14.30 2.64
N ALA A 34 10.69 -14.65 3.17
CA ALA A 34 11.80 -15.25 2.42
C ALA A 34 12.27 -14.41 1.20
N PRO A 35 12.75 -13.17 1.41
CA PRO A 35 13.20 -12.30 0.34
C PRO A 35 14.46 -12.86 -0.33
N GLN A 36 14.68 -12.48 -1.59
CA GLN A 36 15.96 -12.71 -2.25
C GLN A 36 17.09 -11.94 -1.56
N THR A 37 18.24 -12.59 -1.41
CA THR A 37 19.42 -12.04 -0.72
C THR A 37 20.68 -12.16 -1.55
N LEU A 38 21.64 -11.28 -1.28
CA LEU A 38 23.00 -11.35 -1.80
C LEU A 38 23.94 -11.99 -0.77
N ARG A 39 25.07 -12.53 -1.23
CA ARG A 39 26.15 -13.00 -0.35
C ARG A 39 27.24 -11.93 -0.27
N ALA A 40 27.78 -11.73 0.92
CA ALA A 40 28.85 -10.75 1.16
C ALA A 40 30.10 -10.98 0.30
N GLY A 41 30.39 -12.25 -0.04
CA GLY A 41 31.53 -12.61 -0.89
C GLY A 41 31.28 -12.48 -2.40
N SER A 42 30.05 -12.21 -2.86
CA SER A 42 29.75 -12.06 -4.29
C SER A 42 30.40 -10.81 -4.89
N SER A 43 30.67 -10.84 -6.20
CA SER A 43 31.15 -9.65 -6.91
C SER A 43 30.03 -8.62 -7.11
N LEU A 44 30.39 -7.34 -7.27
CA LEU A 44 29.40 -6.30 -7.60
C LEU A 44 28.68 -6.57 -8.93
N GLU A 45 29.34 -7.20 -9.90
CA GLU A 45 28.72 -7.53 -11.19
C GLU A 45 27.62 -8.58 -11.02
N GLN A 46 27.89 -9.64 -10.25
CA GLN A 46 26.88 -10.65 -9.94
C GLN A 46 25.69 -10.02 -9.20
N ALA A 47 25.96 -9.15 -8.24
CA ALA A 47 24.91 -8.46 -7.50
C ALA A 47 24.07 -7.53 -8.39
N PHE A 48 24.71 -6.80 -9.30
CA PHE A 48 24.03 -5.93 -10.25
C PHE A 48 23.11 -6.72 -11.18
N GLN A 49 23.59 -7.82 -11.77
CA GLN A 49 22.78 -8.70 -12.62
C GLN A 49 21.61 -9.31 -11.85
N GLN A 50 21.83 -9.74 -10.60
CA GLN A 50 20.77 -10.27 -9.74
C GLN A 50 19.68 -9.23 -9.46
N LEU A 51 20.07 -8.00 -9.10
CA LEU A 51 19.13 -6.90 -8.85
C LEU A 51 18.31 -6.55 -10.09
N LEU A 52 18.94 -6.48 -11.27
CA LEU A 52 18.26 -6.24 -12.54
C LEU A 52 17.27 -7.37 -12.90
N ALA A 53 17.71 -8.62 -12.80
CA ALA A 53 16.86 -9.78 -13.09
C ALA A 53 15.64 -9.85 -12.16
N ALA A 54 15.83 -9.54 -10.87
CA ALA A 54 14.77 -9.46 -9.89
C ALA A 54 13.87 -8.23 -10.04
N ARG A 55 14.28 -7.24 -10.85
CA ARG A 55 13.68 -5.89 -10.92
C ARG A 55 13.59 -5.21 -9.54
N GLN A 56 14.65 -5.37 -8.74
CA GLN A 56 14.72 -4.85 -7.38
C GLN A 56 15.80 -3.78 -7.27
N HIS A 57 15.51 -2.69 -6.56
CA HIS A 57 16.48 -1.61 -6.34
C HIS A 57 17.43 -1.86 -5.16
N GLY A 58 17.29 -2.98 -4.43
CA GLY A 58 18.22 -3.38 -3.38
C GLY A 58 17.81 -4.65 -2.64
N GLN A 59 18.77 -5.34 -2.04
CA GLN A 59 18.59 -6.62 -1.35
C GLN A 59 19.37 -6.67 -0.03
N ALA A 60 18.92 -7.53 0.88
CA ALA A 60 19.67 -7.87 2.07
C ALA A 60 20.91 -8.67 1.70
N VAL A 61 22.02 -8.40 2.39
CA VAL A 61 23.28 -9.11 2.24
C VAL A 61 23.45 -10.03 3.44
N LEU A 62 23.73 -11.30 3.18
CA LEU A 62 24.04 -12.29 4.20
C LEU A 62 25.54 -12.62 4.22
N ASN A 63 26.07 -12.92 5.40
CA ASN A 63 27.42 -13.47 5.55
C ASN A 63 27.44 -14.98 5.20
N GLU A 64 28.57 -15.64 5.46
CA GLU A 64 28.74 -17.08 5.22
C GLU A 64 27.83 -17.91 6.14
N ASP A 65 27.64 -17.46 7.39
CA ASP A 65 26.79 -18.09 8.42
C ASP A 65 25.28 -17.90 8.15
N GLY A 66 24.90 -17.14 7.11
CA GLY A 66 23.49 -16.86 6.77
C GLY A 66 22.86 -15.73 7.58
N GLU A 67 23.67 -14.97 8.31
CA GLU A 67 23.26 -13.83 9.11
C GLU A 67 23.21 -12.53 8.30
N LEU A 68 22.29 -11.64 8.66
CA LEU A 68 22.16 -10.30 8.09
C LEU A 68 23.44 -9.50 8.31
N PHE A 69 24.14 -9.24 7.21
CA PHE A 69 25.42 -8.56 7.17
C PHE A 69 25.29 -7.08 6.77
N GLY A 70 24.29 -6.76 5.95
CA GLY A 70 24.07 -5.41 5.44
C GLY A 70 22.94 -5.33 4.42
N MET A 71 22.86 -4.19 3.73
CA MET A 71 21.97 -3.94 2.60
C MET A 71 22.78 -3.42 1.43
N LEU A 72 22.48 -3.87 0.22
CA LEU A 72 23.07 -3.31 -1.00
C LEU A 72 21.96 -2.79 -1.91
N ALA A 73 22.07 -1.53 -2.33
CA ALA A 73 21.22 -0.90 -3.34
C ALA A 73 21.98 -0.69 -4.66
N LEU A 74 21.25 -0.49 -5.76
CA LEU A 74 21.84 -0.14 -7.07
C LEU A 74 22.71 1.13 -6.96
N GLU A 75 22.26 2.10 -6.17
CA GLU A 75 22.95 3.37 -5.89
C GLU A 75 24.33 3.16 -5.24
N ASP A 76 24.46 2.13 -4.39
CA ASP A 76 25.73 1.79 -3.75
C ASP A 76 26.72 1.25 -4.78
N ILE A 77 26.25 0.43 -5.73
CA ILE A 77 27.04 -0.13 -6.82
C ILE A 77 27.52 1.00 -7.76
N GLU A 78 26.62 1.89 -8.15
CA GLU A 78 26.94 3.04 -9.01
C GLU A 78 27.99 3.94 -8.35
N ARG A 79 27.80 4.26 -7.06
CA ARG A 79 28.74 5.07 -6.27
C ARG A 79 30.10 4.40 -6.12
N ALA A 80 30.14 3.08 -5.90
CA ALA A 80 31.38 2.33 -5.80
C ALA A 80 32.16 2.33 -7.14
N ARG A 81 31.47 2.08 -8.26
CA ARG A 81 32.05 2.12 -9.61
C ARG A 81 32.63 3.49 -9.97
N GLN A 82 31.97 4.57 -9.55
CA GLN A 82 32.47 5.93 -9.77
C GLN A 82 33.75 6.23 -8.96
N ARG A 83 33.88 5.66 -7.76
CA ARG A 83 35.03 5.91 -6.87
C ARG A 83 36.23 5.03 -7.20
N GLN A 84 36.01 3.77 -7.54
CA GLN A 84 37.06 2.77 -7.76
C GLN A 84 36.72 1.90 -8.99
N PRO A 85 36.79 2.46 -10.22
CA PRO A 85 36.34 1.77 -11.43
C PRO A 85 37.15 0.53 -11.80
N GLU A 86 38.42 0.45 -11.37
CA GLU A 86 39.33 -0.67 -11.71
C GLU A 86 39.45 -1.73 -10.60
N GLU A 87 38.83 -1.52 -9.44
CA GLU A 87 38.97 -2.44 -8.30
C GLU A 87 37.86 -3.49 -8.29
N ALA A 88 38.25 -4.76 -8.17
CA ALA A 88 37.32 -5.88 -8.06
C ALA A 88 36.71 -5.93 -6.65
N LEU A 89 35.73 -5.04 -6.40
CA LEU A 89 35.04 -4.95 -5.11
C LEU A 89 34.01 -6.07 -4.93
N THR A 90 33.84 -6.47 -3.67
CA THR A 90 32.79 -7.41 -3.25
C THR A 90 31.56 -6.67 -2.75
N VAL A 91 30.42 -7.36 -2.74
CA VAL A 91 29.19 -6.88 -2.11
C VAL A 91 29.44 -6.46 -0.67
N GLY A 92 30.18 -7.27 0.10
CA GLY A 92 30.44 -7.01 1.50
C GLY A 92 31.29 -5.77 1.78
N ALA A 93 32.14 -5.37 0.83
CA ALA A 93 32.94 -4.15 0.91
C ALA A 93 32.10 -2.87 0.66
N VAL A 94 31.04 -2.99 -0.15
CA VAL A 94 30.23 -1.84 -0.60
C VAL A 94 28.91 -1.68 0.16
N CYS A 95 28.34 -2.78 0.65
CA CYS A 95 27.03 -2.76 1.30
C CYS A 95 26.98 -1.82 2.52
N THR A 96 25.81 -1.21 2.72
CA THR A 96 25.51 -0.44 3.93
C THR A 96 25.46 -1.38 5.12
N ARG A 97 26.35 -1.17 6.08
CA ARG A 97 26.41 -1.94 7.34
C ARG A 97 25.38 -1.42 8.33
N ARG A 98 24.86 -2.33 9.16
CA ARG A 98 23.87 -2.02 10.22
C ARG A 98 22.66 -1.26 9.66
N PRO A 99 21.94 -1.83 8.68
CA PRO A 99 20.77 -1.20 8.10
C PRO A 99 19.70 -0.97 9.17
N THR A 100 18.86 0.04 8.97
CA THR A 100 17.62 0.17 9.74
C THR A 100 16.75 -1.07 9.47
N VAL A 101 16.40 -1.80 10.53
CA VAL A 101 15.60 -3.04 10.46
C VAL A 101 14.15 -2.80 10.86
N ALA A 102 13.26 -3.75 10.57
CA ALA A 102 11.93 -3.88 11.15
C ALA A 102 11.76 -5.25 11.83
N TYR A 103 10.66 -5.46 12.54
CA TYR A 103 10.33 -6.66 13.30
C TYR A 103 8.94 -7.15 12.90
N PRO A 104 8.70 -8.46 12.74
CA PRO A 104 7.44 -8.97 12.22
C PRO A 104 6.24 -8.68 13.12
N ASP A 105 6.45 -8.56 14.42
CA ASP A 105 5.41 -8.37 15.42
C ASP A 105 5.09 -6.90 15.72
N GLU A 106 5.83 -5.95 15.13
CA GLU A 106 5.57 -4.52 15.38
C GLU A 106 4.49 -3.95 14.43
N PRO A 107 3.78 -2.89 14.84
CA PRO A 107 2.85 -2.20 13.97
C PRO A 107 3.54 -1.59 12.75
N LEU A 108 2.83 -1.48 11.63
CA LEU A 108 3.38 -1.00 10.38
C LEU A 108 3.80 0.49 10.45
N ALA A 109 3.06 1.32 11.18
CA ALA A 109 3.31 2.77 11.27
C ALA A 109 4.74 3.12 11.77
N PRO A 110 5.21 2.57 12.90
CA PRO A 110 6.61 2.73 13.34
C PRO A 110 7.66 2.31 12.29
N ALA A 111 7.40 1.26 11.52
CA ALA A 111 8.31 0.84 10.45
C ALA A 111 8.32 1.86 9.29
N VAL A 112 7.16 2.38 8.90
CA VAL A 112 7.05 3.45 7.89
C VAL A 112 7.77 4.73 8.34
N GLN A 113 7.62 5.11 9.62
CA GLN A 113 8.31 6.27 10.17
C GLN A 113 9.84 6.10 10.12
N ARG A 114 10.35 4.91 10.47
CA ARG A 114 11.78 4.59 10.36
C ARG A 114 12.26 4.63 8.91
N MET A 115 11.47 4.10 7.98
CA MET A 115 11.74 4.16 6.55
C MET A 115 11.86 5.61 6.05
N SER A 116 10.96 6.50 6.50
CA SER A 116 11.01 7.93 6.18
C SER A 116 12.19 8.65 6.82
N ASN A 117 12.48 8.38 8.09
CA ASN A 117 13.57 9.05 8.81
C ASN A 117 14.96 8.67 8.27
N ALA A 118 15.11 7.44 7.80
CA ALA A 118 16.33 6.96 7.19
C ALA A 118 16.42 7.26 5.68
N ASP A 119 15.37 7.84 5.08
CA ASP A 119 15.25 8.08 3.63
C ASP A 119 15.52 6.83 2.77
N VAL A 120 15.02 5.68 3.23
CA VAL A 120 15.19 4.39 2.52
C VAL A 120 13.86 3.90 1.99
N GLY A 121 13.86 3.11 0.91
CA GLY A 121 12.63 2.51 0.35
C GLY A 121 12.30 1.11 0.88
N ARG A 122 13.17 0.53 1.71
CA ARG A 122 13.10 -0.88 2.14
C ARG A 122 13.73 -1.07 3.51
N LEU A 123 13.17 -1.99 4.31
CA LEU A 123 13.69 -2.38 5.61
C LEU A 123 13.82 -3.91 5.67
N PRO A 124 15.01 -4.47 5.94
CA PRO A 124 15.12 -5.88 6.30
C PRO A 124 14.34 -6.14 7.59
N VAL A 125 13.53 -7.21 7.60
CA VAL A 125 12.76 -7.62 8.77
C VAL A 125 13.53 -8.73 9.47
N VAL A 126 13.82 -8.55 10.76
CA VAL A 126 14.59 -9.49 11.58
C VAL A 126 13.77 -10.00 12.75
N GLU A 127 14.12 -11.18 13.27
CA GLU A 127 13.47 -11.72 14.46
C GLU A 127 13.79 -10.85 15.69
N ARG A 128 12.77 -10.59 16.52
CA ARG A 128 12.95 -9.81 17.74
C ARG A 128 13.92 -10.53 18.69
N GLY A 129 14.93 -9.80 19.16
CA GLY A 129 15.99 -10.37 20.01
C GLY A 129 17.10 -11.10 19.24
N GLN A 130 16.96 -11.31 17.94
CA GLN A 130 17.98 -11.89 17.05
C GLN A 130 18.22 -10.99 15.83
N PRO A 131 18.96 -9.87 16.00
CA PRO A 131 19.11 -8.85 14.95
C PRO A 131 19.86 -9.34 13.71
N SER A 132 20.57 -10.48 13.79
CA SER A 132 21.21 -11.14 12.66
C SER A 132 20.28 -12.05 11.88
N ARG A 133 19.14 -12.46 12.44
CA ARG A 133 18.23 -13.42 11.79
C ARG A 133 17.23 -12.68 10.90
N LEU A 134 17.51 -12.64 9.60
CA LEU A 134 16.59 -12.11 8.59
C LEU A 134 15.39 -13.05 8.43
N VAL A 135 14.18 -12.51 8.55
CA VAL A 135 12.90 -13.25 8.40
C VAL A 135 12.03 -12.69 7.27
N GLY A 136 12.30 -11.49 6.77
CA GLY A 136 11.51 -10.87 5.72
C GLY A 136 12.12 -9.59 5.15
N MET A 137 11.42 -8.97 4.21
CA MET A 137 11.72 -7.64 3.69
C MET A 137 10.44 -6.81 3.62
N LEU A 138 10.47 -5.60 4.17
CA LEU A 138 9.38 -4.64 4.04
C LEU A 138 9.74 -3.60 2.99
N ARG A 139 8.98 -3.52 1.89
CA ARG A 139 9.21 -2.55 0.81
C ARG A 139 8.12 -1.47 0.82
N ARG A 140 8.46 -0.27 0.37
CA ARG A 140 7.50 0.85 0.29
C ARG A 140 6.26 0.51 -0.55
N GLU A 141 6.42 -0.26 -1.62
CA GLU A 141 5.31 -0.76 -2.45
C GLU A 141 4.34 -1.68 -1.68
N ASP A 142 4.85 -2.49 -0.74
CA ASP A 142 4.02 -3.36 0.10
C ASP A 142 3.25 -2.54 1.14
N VAL A 143 3.90 -1.51 1.71
CA VAL A 143 3.24 -0.55 2.62
C VAL A 143 2.07 0.15 1.92
N VAL A 144 2.29 0.66 0.71
CA VAL A 144 1.23 1.34 -0.07
C VAL A 144 0.08 0.40 -0.36
N ARG A 145 0.39 -0.84 -0.78
CA ARG A 145 -0.62 -1.88 -1.02
C ARG A 145 -1.40 -2.25 0.25
N ALA A 146 -0.71 -2.38 1.38
CA ALA A 146 -1.32 -2.67 2.67
C ALA A 146 -2.24 -1.53 3.14
N TYR A 147 -1.83 -0.28 2.95
CA TYR A 147 -2.67 0.88 3.24
C TYR A 147 -3.94 0.89 2.39
N GLN A 148 -3.84 0.62 1.09
CA GLN A 148 -5.00 0.50 0.20
C GLN A 148 -5.95 -0.59 0.69
N LEU A 149 -5.43 -1.78 1.02
CA LEU A 149 -6.24 -2.90 1.52
C LEU A 149 -6.88 -2.61 2.88
N ALA A 150 -6.14 -2.01 3.81
CA ALA A 150 -6.64 -1.64 5.14
C ALA A 150 -7.70 -0.52 5.06
N ALA A 151 -7.51 0.46 4.18
CA ALA A 151 -8.49 1.50 3.90
C ALA A 151 -9.78 0.91 3.31
N THR A 152 -9.68 -0.03 2.37
CA THR A 152 -10.83 -0.76 1.80
C THR A 152 -11.55 -1.60 2.87
N ARG A 153 -10.81 -2.34 3.72
CA ARG A 153 -11.40 -3.12 4.81
C ARG A 153 -12.13 -2.24 5.82
N ARG A 154 -11.54 -1.11 6.24
CA ARG A 154 -12.20 -0.18 7.16
C ARG A 154 -13.37 0.56 6.54
N ALA A 155 -13.33 0.85 5.24
CA ALA A 155 -14.51 1.35 4.55
C ALA A 155 -15.65 0.31 4.63
N ALA A 156 -15.36 -0.96 4.30
CA ALA A 156 -16.34 -2.04 4.38
C ALA A 156 -16.87 -2.29 5.82
N GLU A 157 -16.00 -2.27 6.82
CA GLU A 157 -16.37 -2.43 8.24
C GLU A 157 -17.20 -1.25 8.76
N ARG A 158 -16.88 -0.01 8.36
CA ARG A 158 -17.68 1.18 8.69
C ARG A 158 -19.07 1.13 8.05
N HIS A 159 -19.19 0.59 6.84
CA HIS A 159 -20.49 0.37 6.19
C HIS A 159 -21.31 -0.72 6.86
N ALA A 160 -20.66 -1.75 7.43
CA ALA A 160 -21.33 -2.80 8.20
C ALA A 160 -21.77 -2.34 9.61
N ALA A 161 -21.00 -1.46 10.27
CA ALA A 161 -21.22 -1.11 11.68
C ALA A 161 -22.02 0.18 11.94
N GLY A 162 -22.24 1.05 10.94
CA GLY A 162 -22.79 2.38 11.21
C GLY A 162 -23.54 3.02 10.07
N SER A 163 -24.84 2.70 9.95
CA SER A 163 -25.83 3.44 9.15
C SER A 163 -26.09 4.89 9.66
N ARG A 164 -25.14 5.55 10.34
CA ARG A 164 -25.35 6.91 10.86
C ARG A 164 -24.08 7.76 10.81
N ARG A 165 -24.19 8.85 10.03
CA ARG A 165 -23.36 10.08 9.97
C ARG A 165 -22.08 10.02 9.12
N LEU A 166 -22.28 9.94 7.80
CA LEU A 166 -21.52 10.81 6.90
C LEU A 166 -22.26 12.15 6.89
N ASP A 167 -21.80 13.10 7.68
CA ASP A 167 -22.15 14.50 7.44
C ASP A 167 -20.90 15.36 7.59
N ALA A 168 -20.70 16.17 6.55
CA ALA A 168 -19.80 17.30 6.38
C ALA A 168 -18.32 17.00 6.02
N TYR A 169 -17.99 17.12 4.72
CA TYR A 169 -17.21 18.25 4.15
C TYR A 169 -16.65 18.02 2.72
N THR A 170 -17.02 16.94 2.01
CA THR A 170 -16.57 16.72 0.61
C THR A 170 -17.66 16.97 -0.44
N GLY A 171 -18.92 17.17 -0.05
CA GLY A 171 -20.05 17.13 -0.98
C GLY A 171 -20.34 15.72 -1.53
N LEU A 172 -19.56 14.72 -1.12
CA LEU A 172 -19.69 13.32 -1.50
C LEU A 172 -20.61 12.59 -0.52
N THR A 173 -21.60 11.92 -1.07
CA THR A 173 -22.53 11.00 -0.41
C THR A 173 -22.14 9.57 -0.71
N VAL A 174 -22.56 8.65 0.17
CA VAL A 174 -22.44 7.21 -0.07
C VAL A 174 -23.84 6.64 -0.13
N SER A 175 -24.19 6.07 -1.28
CA SER A 175 -25.48 5.39 -1.47
C SER A 175 -25.25 3.97 -1.97
N SER A 176 -26.16 3.07 -1.61
CA SER A 176 -26.23 1.74 -2.23
C SER A 176 -27.30 1.70 -3.30
N PHE A 177 -27.02 0.98 -4.38
CA PHE A 177 -27.91 0.77 -5.51
C PHE A 177 -27.94 -0.70 -5.86
N VAL A 178 -29.12 -1.21 -6.24
CA VAL A 178 -29.27 -2.59 -6.72
C VAL A 178 -29.29 -2.56 -8.25
N VAL A 179 -28.43 -3.37 -8.87
CA VAL A 179 -28.41 -3.55 -10.33
C VAL A 179 -29.64 -4.35 -10.74
N GLN A 180 -30.58 -3.69 -11.42
CA GLN A 180 -31.77 -4.35 -11.93
C GLN A 180 -31.47 -5.11 -13.23
N PRO A 181 -32.12 -6.26 -13.47
CA PRO A 181 -32.04 -6.95 -14.75
C PRO A 181 -32.45 -6.03 -15.91
N GLY A 182 -31.59 -5.94 -16.93
CA GLY A 182 -31.77 -5.08 -18.10
C GLY A 182 -31.50 -3.59 -17.86
N SER A 183 -30.83 -3.24 -16.76
CA SER A 183 -30.35 -1.86 -16.54
C SER A 183 -29.13 -1.53 -17.42
N ALA A 184 -28.77 -0.25 -17.51
CA ALA A 184 -27.69 0.20 -18.39
C ALA A 184 -26.30 -0.32 -17.97
N CYS A 185 -26.14 -0.72 -16.71
CA CYS A 185 -24.92 -1.31 -16.16
C CYS A 185 -24.96 -2.84 -16.01
N ASP A 186 -26.10 -3.49 -16.27
CA ASP A 186 -26.24 -4.95 -16.26
C ASP A 186 -25.31 -5.62 -17.30
N GLY A 187 -24.53 -6.61 -16.85
CA GLY A 187 -23.63 -7.39 -17.69
C GLY A 187 -22.38 -6.67 -18.19
N LYS A 188 -22.15 -5.41 -17.77
CA LYS A 188 -20.99 -4.62 -18.18
C LYS A 188 -19.84 -4.70 -17.19
N LYS A 189 -18.62 -4.55 -17.69
CA LYS A 189 -17.45 -4.33 -16.83
C LYS A 189 -17.50 -2.93 -16.23
N LEU A 190 -16.96 -2.77 -15.03
CA LEU A 190 -16.84 -1.46 -14.39
C LEU A 190 -16.06 -0.45 -15.24
N SER A 191 -15.06 -0.91 -16.00
CA SER A 191 -14.28 -0.09 -16.93
C SER A 191 -15.05 0.38 -18.17
N GLU A 192 -16.16 -0.28 -18.51
CA GLU A 192 -16.99 0.03 -19.68
C GLU A 192 -18.14 0.98 -19.34
N ILE A 193 -18.35 1.28 -18.05
CA ILE A 193 -19.42 2.14 -17.56
C ILE A 193 -18.87 3.56 -17.36
N VAL A 194 -19.53 4.53 -17.97
CA VAL A 194 -19.25 5.95 -17.73
C VAL A 194 -19.95 6.37 -16.45
N TRP A 195 -19.17 6.52 -15.37
CA TRP A 195 -19.68 6.94 -14.07
C TRP A 195 -19.83 8.46 -14.01
N PRO A 196 -21.00 8.99 -13.62
CA PRO A 196 -21.21 10.43 -13.51
C PRO A 196 -20.34 11.04 -12.40
N ASN A 197 -19.77 12.22 -12.66
CA ASN A 197 -18.97 13.03 -11.74
C ASN A 197 -17.91 12.23 -10.92
N ASN A 198 -17.16 11.34 -11.59
CA ASN A 198 -16.14 10.49 -10.97
C ASN A 198 -16.66 9.58 -9.84
N GLY A 199 -17.90 9.11 -9.93
CA GLY A 199 -18.46 8.13 -9.00
C GLY A 199 -17.58 6.88 -8.87
N LEU A 200 -17.20 6.54 -7.64
CA LEU A 200 -16.38 5.37 -7.35
C LEU A 200 -17.26 4.24 -6.82
N VAL A 201 -17.22 3.08 -7.45
CA VAL A 201 -17.77 1.85 -6.86
C VAL A 201 -16.78 1.35 -5.81
N ALA A 202 -17.16 1.43 -4.54
CA ALA A 202 -16.30 1.06 -3.41
C ALA A 202 -16.38 -0.43 -3.09
N SER A 203 -17.57 -1.02 -3.25
CA SER A 203 -17.80 -2.46 -3.05
C SER A 203 -18.99 -2.97 -3.85
N ILE A 204 -18.98 -4.25 -4.18
CA ILE A 204 -20.11 -4.95 -4.76
C ILE A 204 -20.47 -6.11 -3.83
N ARG A 205 -21.76 -6.23 -3.47
CA ARG A 205 -22.30 -7.36 -2.73
C ARG A 205 -23.16 -8.20 -3.66
N ARG A 206 -22.75 -9.45 -3.88
CA ARG A 206 -23.46 -10.44 -4.70
C ARG A 206 -23.96 -11.57 -3.82
N GLY A 207 -25.24 -11.52 -3.47
CA GLY A 207 -25.80 -12.40 -2.44
C GLY A 207 -25.06 -12.24 -1.11
N ALA A 208 -24.40 -13.30 -0.64
CA ALA A 208 -23.59 -13.30 0.58
C ALA A 208 -22.11 -12.90 0.35
N ALA A 209 -21.66 -12.83 -0.90
CA ALA A 209 -20.27 -12.55 -1.22
C ALA A 209 -19.99 -11.04 -1.31
N GLN A 210 -18.93 -10.60 -0.64
CA GLN A 210 -18.39 -9.24 -0.76
C GLN A 210 -17.25 -9.24 -1.77
N ILE A 211 -17.37 -8.42 -2.81
CA ILE A 211 -16.43 -8.35 -3.94
C ILE A 211 -15.76 -6.97 -3.95
N VAL A 212 -14.43 -6.96 -4.03
CA VAL A 212 -13.66 -5.73 -4.25
C VAL A 212 -13.67 -5.41 -5.75
N PRO A 213 -14.22 -4.26 -6.15
CA PRO A 213 -14.37 -3.89 -7.55
C PRO A 213 -13.03 -3.57 -8.20
N HIS A 214 -12.80 -4.13 -9.38
CA HIS A 214 -11.69 -3.83 -10.28
C HIS A 214 -12.26 -3.48 -11.66
N GLY A 215 -11.47 -2.88 -12.56
CA GLY A 215 -11.94 -2.50 -13.90
C GLY A 215 -12.59 -3.66 -14.67
N GLU A 216 -12.09 -4.88 -14.50
CA GLU A 216 -12.61 -6.10 -15.15
C GLU A 216 -13.82 -6.74 -14.45
N THR A 217 -14.25 -6.20 -13.29
CA THR A 217 -15.40 -6.75 -12.55
C THR A 217 -16.68 -6.49 -13.34
N VAL A 218 -17.40 -7.56 -13.66
CA VAL A 218 -18.68 -7.52 -14.37
C VAL A 218 -19.83 -7.44 -13.36
N LEU A 219 -20.69 -6.43 -13.52
CA LEU A 219 -21.91 -6.28 -12.73
C LEU A 219 -22.96 -7.28 -13.19
N GLN A 220 -23.66 -7.87 -12.22
CA GLN A 220 -24.73 -8.85 -12.44
C GLN A 220 -26.05 -8.32 -11.85
N PRO A 221 -27.19 -8.83 -12.33
CA PRO A 221 -28.47 -8.56 -11.68
C PRO A 221 -28.42 -8.95 -10.21
N ASP A 222 -29.12 -8.17 -9.39
CA ASP A 222 -29.18 -8.29 -7.92
C ASP A 222 -27.86 -7.98 -7.19
N ASP A 223 -26.81 -7.54 -7.90
CA ASP A 223 -25.66 -6.93 -7.25
C ASP A 223 -26.08 -5.66 -6.53
N GLU A 224 -25.76 -5.56 -5.23
CA GLU A 224 -25.82 -4.29 -4.52
C GLU A 224 -24.46 -3.61 -4.58
N ILE A 225 -24.39 -2.48 -5.27
CA ILE A 225 -23.18 -1.68 -5.41
C ILE A 225 -23.21 -0.52 -4.42
N VAL A 226 -22.11 -0.32 -3.72
CA VAL A 226 -21.91 0.85 -2.85
C VAL A 226 -21.07 1.85 -3.62
N THR A 227 -21.61 3.05 -3.84
CA THR A 227 -20.91 4.08 -4.61
C THR A 227 -20.68 5.33 -3.77
N VAL A 228 -19.50 5.94 -3.95
CA VAL A 228 -19.13 7.24 -3.38
C VAL A 228 -19.18 8.25 -4.52
N HIS A 229 -20.02 9.28 -4.38
CA HIS A 229 -20.32 10.24 -5.45
C HIS A 229 -20.83 11.55 -4.86
N GLU A 230 -20.84 12.64 -5.63
CA GLU A 230 -21.52 13.88 -5.20
C GLU A 230 -23.03 13.69 -5.14
N GLU A 231 -23.74 14.36 -4.23
CA GLU A 231 -25.21 14.22 -4.09
C GLU A 231 -25.94 14.51 -5.42
N ALA A 232 -25.43 15.45 -6.24
CA ALA A 232 -26.00 15.76 -7.55
C ALA A 232 -25.95 14.58 -8.54
N ALA A 233 -24.99 13.66 -8.40
CA ALA A 233 -24.82 12.52 -9.31
C ALA A 233 -25.69 11.31 -8.93
N ARG A 234 -26.32 11.33 -7.75
CA ARG A 234 -27.09 10.20 -7.21
C ARG A 234 -28.17 9.70 -8.17
N GLY A 235 -28.97 10.62 -8.72
CA GLY A 235 -30.07 10.28 -9.62
C GLY A 235 -29.62 9.78 -11.00
N GLU A 236 -28.39 10.08 -11.43
CA GLU A 236 -27.80 9.50 -12.64
C GLU A 236 -27.30 8.08 -12.40
N ILE A 237 -26.66 7.83 -11.25
CA ILE A 237 -26.22 6.48 -10.85
C ILE A 237 -27.43 5.57 -10.64
N GLU A 238 -28.51 6.08 -10.05
CA GLU A 238 -29.76 5.35 -9.90
C GLU A 238 -30.33 4.92 -11.27
N ARG A 239 -30.31 5.82 -12.26
CA ARG A 239 -30.75 5.51 -13.64
C ARG A 239 -29.86 4.50 -14.34
N LEU A 240 -28.56 4.47 -14.05
CA LEU A 240 -27.66 3.45 -14.59
C LEU A 240 -28.02 2.06 -14.08
N CYS A 241 -28.43 1.95 -12.80
CA CYS A 241 -28.74 0.69 -12.13
C CYS A 241 -30.21 0.27 -12.23
N ALA A 242 -31.10 1.20 -12.55
CA ALA A 242 -32.52 0.94 -12.76
C ALA A 242 -32.80 0.46 -14.20
N ARG A 243 -33.82 -0.37 -14.36
CA ARG A 243 -34.32 -0.77 -15.67
C ARG A 243 -34.91 0.46 -16.39
N GLY A 244 -34.42 0.74 -17.60
CA GLY A 244 -34.93 1.85 -18.42
C GLY A 244 -36.43 1.68 -18.70
N LYS A 245 -37.21 2.75 -18.54
CA LYS A 245 -38.54 2.86 -19.14
C LYS A 245 -38.41 3.14 -20.63
#